data_AF-Q05VN0-F1
#
_entry.id   AF-Q05VN0-F1
#
_cell.length_a   1.000
_cell.length_b   1.000
_cell.length_c   1.000
_cell.angle_alpha   90.00
_cell.angle_beta   90.00
_cell.angle_gamma   90.00
#
_symmetry.space_group_name_H-M   'P 1'
#
loop_
_entity.id
_entity.type
_entity.pdbx_description
1 polymer ?
#
loop_
_entity_poly.entity_id
_entity_poly.type
_entity_poly.pdbx_seq_one_letter_code
_entity_poly.pdbx_strand_id
1 'polypeptide(L)' 'MGDKLLVHLEPKRLNISSFEVGSRVLLGEQLVAHGCQRHVAIETNTRRRCALPDGVDRWLEASSLGKIQSL' A
#
# COMPACT_ATOMS: atom_id res chain seq x y z
N MET A 1 14.43 -0.25 -22.53
CA MET A 1 13.18 -0.96 -22.93
C MET A 1 13.46 -2.44 -22.86
N GLY A 2 12.79 -3.17 -21.97
CA GLY A 2 13.14 -4.55 -21.62
C GLY A 2 13.92 -4.68 -20.30
N ASP A 3 14.13 -3.58 -19.60
CA ASP A 3 14.80 -3.55 -18.30
C ASP A 3 13.96 -4.29 -17.25
N LYS A 4 14.58 -5.20 -16.50
CA LYS A 4 13.93 -5.92 -15.41
C LYS A 4 13.89 -5.04 -14.16
N LEU A 5 12.70 -4.61 -13.79
CA LEU A 5 12.47 -3.81 -12.59
C LEU A 5 11.96 -4.67 -11.44
N LEU A 6 12.49 -4.43 -10.25
CA LEU A 6 11.91 -4.91 -8.99
C LEU A 6 11.03 -3.82 -8.39
N VAL A 7 9.82 -4.17 -7.97
CA VAL A 7 8.91 -3.22 -7.33
C VAL A 7 8.62 -3.72 -5.91
N HIS A 8 9.08 -2.97 -4.92
CA HIS A 8 8.74 -3.21 -3.52
C HIS A 8 7.55 -2.35 -3.12
N LEU A 9 6.55 -2.99 -2.51
CA LEU A 9 5.36 -2.32 -2.01
C LEU A 9 5.38 -2.26 -0.48
N GLU A 10 5.04 -1.10 0.05
CA GLU A 10 4.95 -0.84 1.48
C GLU A 10 3.57 -0.26 1.78
N PRO A 11 2.57 -1.14 2.02
CA PRO A 11 1.25 -0.67 2.38
C PRO A 11 1.20 -0.23 3.85
N LYS A 12 0.34 0.76 4.13
CA LYS A 12 0.13 1.30 5.46
C LYS A 12 -1.33 1.71 5.64
N ARG A 13 -1.97 1.17 6.69
CA ARG A 13 -3.30 1.63 7.11
C ARG A 13 -3.18 3.07 7.63
N LEU A 14 -4.05 3.96 7.15
CA LEU A 14 -4.11 5.35 7.62
C LEU A 14 -5.25 5.54 8.62
N ASN A 15 -6.40 4.91 8.37
CA ASN A 15 -7.53 4.82 9.30
C ASN A 15 -8.49 3.71 8.82
N ILE A 16 -9.65 3.57 9.48
CA ILE A 16 -10.69 2.58 9.17
C ILE A 16 -11.23 2.65 7.73
N SER A 17 -11.06 3.77 7.03
CA SER A 17 -11.60 3.99 5.68
C SER A 17 -10.52 4.20 4.62
N SER A 18 -9.23 4.17 4.99
CA SER A 18 -8.17 4.56 4.04
C SER A 18 -6.82 3.94 4.35
N PHE A 19 -6.04 3.80 3.30
CA PHE A 19 -4.68 3.28 3.33
C PHE A 19 -3.84 3.94 2.25
N GLU A 20 -2.54 3.78 2.36
CA GLU A 20 -1.59 4.14 1.32
C GLU A 20 -0.72 2.96 0.94
N VAL A 21 -0.20 2.99 -0.29
CA VAL A 21 0.80 2.04 -0.78
C VAL A 21 1.99 2.83 -1.30
N GLY A 22 3.08 2.78 -0.55
CA GLY A 22 4.38 3.23 -1.02
C GLY A 22 4.97 2.22 -2.00
N SER A 23 5.60 2.69 -3.06
CA SER A 23 6.29 1.86 -4.04
C SER A 23 7.74 2.33 -4.22
N ARG A 24 8.69 1.39 -4.20
CA ARG A 24 10.08 1.61 -4.63
C ARG A 24 10.35 0.76 -5.87
N VAL A 25 10.88 1.38 -6.92
CA VAL A 25 11.20 0.71 -8.18
C VAL A 25 12.72 0.67 -8.33
N LEU A 26 13.27 -0.53 -8.50
CA LEU A 26 14.70 -0.76 -8.60
C LEU A 26 15.07 -1.37 -9.95
N LEU A 27 16.18 -0.90 -10.51
CA LEU A 27 16.88 -1.53 -11.63
C LEU A 27 18.16 -2.17 -11.05
N GLY A 28 18.15 -3.50 -10.89
CA GLY A 28 19.12 -4.15 -10.01
C GLY A 28 18.93 -3.67 -8.58
N GLU A 29 19.99 -3.14 -7.97
CA GLU A 29 19.98 -2.56 -6.61
C GLU A 29 19.74 -1.03 -6.61
N GLN A 30 19.71 -0.39 -7.78
CA GLN A 30 19.56 1.05 -7.86
C GLN A 30 18.09 1.46 -7.79
N LEU A 31 17.74 2.31 -6.83
CA LEU A 31 16.44 2.97 -6.80
C LEU A 31 16.34 3.95 -7.99
N VAL A 32 15.41 3.67 -8.91
CA VAL A 32 15.19 4.49 -10.12
C VAL A 32 13.90 5.30 -10.08
N ALA A 33 12.95 4.90 -9.24
CA ALA A 33 11.74 5.67 -8.98
C ALA A 33 11.11 5.30 -7.63
N HIS A 34 10.30 6.20 -7.09
CA HIS A 34 9.43 5.92 -5.96
C HIS A 34 8.07 6.63 -6.13
N GLY A 35 7.06 6.15 -5.41
CA GLY A 35 5.71 6.68 -5.49
C GLY A 35 4.89 6.36 -4.24
N CYS A 36 3.79 7.08 -4.07
CA CYS A 36 2.82 6.81 -3.02
C CYS A 36 1.40 7.02 -3.57
N GLN A 37 0.55 6.02 -3.40
CA GLN A 37 -0.86 6.08 -3.77
C GLN A 37 -1.71 5.99 -2.51
N ARG A 38 -2.65 6.94 -2.35
CA ARG A 38 -3.58 6.97 -1.22
C ARG A 38 -4.98 6.62 -1.69
N HIS A 39 -5.64 5.73 -0.96
CA HIS A 39 -6.95 5.20 -1.28
C HIS A 39 -7.93 5.47 -0.14
N VAL A 40 -9.20 5.70 -0.50
CA VAL A 40 -10.32 5.78 0.45
C VAL A 40 -11.40 4.81 0.01
N ALA A 41 -11.89 3.99 0.95
CA ALA A 41 -13.04 3.14 0.76
C ALA A 41 -14.31 3.97 0.77
N ILE A 42 -15.14 3.76 -0.25
CA ILE A 42 -16.43 4.41 -0.41
C ILE A 42 -17.48 3.40 -0.83
N GLU A 43 -18.71 3.64 -0.40
CA GLU A 43 -19.91 3.06 -0.99
C GLU A 43 -20.02 3.51 -2.44
N THR A 44 -20.05 2.58 -3.40
CA THR A 44 -19.94 2.91 -4.84
C THR A 44 -21.11 3.74 -5.35
N ASN A 45 -22.33 3.44 -4.86
CA ASN A 45 -23.56 4.11 -5.27
C ASN A 45 -23.72 5.50 -4.65
N THR A 46 -23.29 5.68 -3.39
CA THR A 46 -23.52 6.93 -2.63
C THR A 46 -22.28 7.81 -2.54
N ARG A 47 -21.10 7.29 -2.90
CA ARG A 47 -19.78 7.92 -2.75
C ARG A 47 -19.44 8.32 -1.31
N ARG A 48 -20.19 7.82 -0.32
CA ARG A 48 -19.92 8.05 1.10
C ARG A 48 -18.77 7.16 1.55
N ARG A 49 -17.93 7.67 2.46
CA ARG A 49 -16.85 6.88 3.08
C ARG A 49 -17.45 5.71 3.84
N CYS A 50 -16.78 4.56 3.75
CA CYS A 50 -17.13 3.36 4.49
C CYS A 50 -15.85 2.71 5.06
N ALA A 51 -16.02 1.63 5.82
CA ALA A 51 -14.90 0.84 6.30
C ALA A 51 -14.18 0.16 5.13
N LEU A 52 -12.89 -0.13 5.31
CA LEU A 52 -12.13 -0.96 4.38
C LEU A 52 -12.79 -2.34 4.23
N PRO A 53 -12.86 -2.91 3.02
CA PRO A 53 -13.29 -4.29 2.85
C PRO A 53 -12.38 -5.26 3.63
N ASP A 54 -12.95 -6.29 4.24
CA ASP A 54 -12.19 -7.21 5.12
C ASP A 54 -10.94 -7.81 4.46
N GLY A 55 -10.98 -8.07 3.15
CA GLY A 55 -9.83 -8.58 2.41
C GLY A 55 -8.67 -7.58 2.35
N VAL A 56 -8.97 -6.29 2.18
CA VAL A 56 -7.98 -5.22 2.24
C VAL A 56 -7.47 -5.06 3.66
N ASP A 57 -8.36 -5.13 4.64
CA ASP A 57 -8.00 -4.97 6.04
C ASP A 57 -7.03 -6.05 6.52
N ARG A 58 -7.32 -7.32 6.22
CA ARG A 58 -6.43 -8.46 6.50
C ARG A 58 -5.12 -8.40 5.74
N TRP A 59 -5.13 -7.96 4.48
CA TRP A 59 -3.91 -7.80 3.71
C TRP A 59 -3.00 -6.70 4.29
N LEU A 60 -3.56 -5.58 4.75
CA LEU A 60 -2.82 -4.52 5.44
C LEU A 60 -2.19 -5.03 6.73
N GLU A 61 -2.94 -5.79 7.52
CA GLU A 61 -2.44 -6.44 8.73
C GLU A 61 -1.29 -7.39 8.42
N ALA A 62 -1.51 -8.36 7.54
CA ALA A 62 -0.48 -9.33 7.17
C ALA A 62 0.79 -8.67 6.61
N SER A 63 0.65 -7.58 5.85
CA SER A 63 1.79 -6.83 5.29
C SER A 63 2.56 -6.00 6.34
N SER A 64 1.96 -5.80 7.52
CA SER A 64 2.61 -5.16 8.67
C SER A 64 3.27 -6.17 9.62
N LEU A 65 2.85 -7.44 9.58
CA LEU A 65 3.46 -8.52 10.38
C LEU A 65 4.90 -8.75 9.91
N GLY A 66 5.86 -8.55 10.81
CA GLY A 66 7.30 -8.60 10.52
C GLY A 66 7.99 -7.23 10.46
N LYS A 67 7.22 -6.13 10.43
CA LYS A 67 7.74 -4.78 10.71
C LYS A 67 7.66 -4.52 12.22
N ILE A 68 8.43 -5.28 13.01
CA ILE A 68 8.64 -4.93 14.42
C ILE A 68 9.38 -3.59 14.41
N GLN A 69 8.69 -2.51 14.75
CA GLN A 69 9.33 -1.22 15.01
C GLN A 69 10.24 -1.42 16.22
N SER A 70 11.56 -1.32 16.03
CA SER A 70 12.45 -1.03 17.15
C SER A 70 12.03 0.33 17.72
N LEU A 71 11.59 0.30 18.98
CA LEU A 71 11.46 1.48 19.83
C LEU A 71 12.84 2.08 20.11
#